data_AF-A0A1V6A022-F1
#
_entry.id   AF-A0A1V6A022-F1
#
_cell.length_a   1.000
_cell.length_b   1.000
_cell.length_c   1.000
_cell.angle_alpha   90.00
_cell.angle_beta   90.00
_cell.angle_gamma   90.00
#
_symmetry.space_group_name_H-M   'P 1'
#
loop_
_entity.id
_entity.type
_entity.pdbx_description
1 polymer ?
#
loop_
_entity_poly.entity_id
_entity_poly.type
_entity_poly.pdbx_seq_one_letter_code
_entity_poly.pdbx_strand_id
1 'polypeptide(L)'
;MELSVTITLTDDSQIGRSALILASTTGPEEERILKEQIAGFGWKAVATEVGGLAGDLPQKITRAVVGAALNGEIVRKNANEMHALMHAAFEAMNGFISVGMLETSIGMKIGIVRNRHWIAVAVVGDSAYHAVAHHERCGLGVMHI
;
A
#
# COMPACT_ATOMS: atom_id res chain seq x y z
N MET A 1 -17.70 -14.62 -1.11
CA MET A 1 -16.85 -15.66 -0.48
C MET A 1 -16.12 -15.00 0.66
N GLU A 2 -16.03 -15.64 1.82
CA GLU A 2 -15.37 -15.08 3.00
C GLU A 2 -14.22 -16.02 3.39
N LEU A 3 -13.06 -15.47 3.70
CA LEU A 3 -11.87 -16.20 4.12
C LEU A 3 -11.53 -15.77 5.55
N SER A 4 -11.68 -16.67 6.52
CA SER A 4 -11.26 -16.43 7.90
C SER A 4 -9.81 -16.88 8.08
N VAL A 5 -8.90 -15.93 8.30
CA VAL A 5 -7.46 -16.19 8.51
C VAL A 5 -6.98 -15.48 9.77
N THR A 6 -6.16 -16.16 10.57
CA THR A 6 -5.42 -15.54 11.68
C THR A 6 -3.95 -15.47 11.31
N ILE A 7 -3.38 -14.27 11.36
CA ILE A 7 -1.96 -14.03 11.10
C ILE A 7 -1.35 -13.45 12.38
N THR A 8 -0.29 -14.09 12.87
CA THR A 8 0.45 -13.62 14.04
C THR A 8 1.70 -12.87 13.60
N LEU A 9 1.86 -11.64 14.11
CA LEU A 9 3.08 -10.85 13.94
C LEU A 9 3.89 -10.95 15.22
N THR A 10 5.14 -11.39 15.11
CA THR A 10 6.02 -11.68 16.24
C THR A 10 7.16 -10.68 16.38
N ASP A 11 7.37 -9.81 15.40
CA ASP A 11 8.51 -8.91 15.32
C ASP A 11 8.20 -7.61 14.58
N ASP A 12 8.82 -6.51 15.00
CA ASP A 12 8.67 -5.17 14.43
C ASP A 12 9.17 -5.06 12.97
N SER A 13 9.99 -5.99 12.46
CA SER A 13 10.36 -6.03 11.05
C SER A 13 9.23 -6.50 10.14
N GLN A 14 8.15 -7.06 10.69
CA GLN A 14 7.08 -7.71 9.91
C GLN A 14 6.01 -6.72 9.42
N ILE A 15 6.26 -5.41 9.47
CA ILE A 15 5.31 -4.38 9.03
C ILE A 15 4.86 -4.55 7.58
N GLY A 16 5.71 -5.13 6.71
CA GLY A 16 5.37 -5.38 5.31
C GLY A 16 4.19 -6.34 5.15
N ARG A 17 4.06 -7.35 6.04
CA ARG A 17 2.90 -8.24 6.04
C ARG A 17 1.63 -7.48 6.42
N SER A 18 1.71 -6.59 7.40
CA SER A 18 0.57 -5.76 7.80
C SER A 18 0.11 -4.85 6.67
N ALA A 19 1.06 -4.24 5.96
CA ALA A 19 0.76 -3.40 4.80
C ALA A 19 0.08 -4.20 3.68
N LEU A 20 0.57 -5.41 3.36
CA LEU A 20 -0.03 -6.28 2.36
C LEU A 20 -1.46 -6.70 2.72
N ILE A 21 -1.70 -7.13 3.96
CA ILE A 21 -3.03 -7.50 4.43
C ILE A 21 -3.96 -6.29 4.37
N LEU A 22 -3.48 -5.10 4.77
CA LEU A 22 -4.23 -3.85 4.69
C LEU A 22 -4.61 -3.49 3.25
N ALA A 23 -3.67 -3.62 2.32
CA ALA A 23 -3.92 -3.41 0.90
C ALA A 23 -4.89 -4.45 0.31
N SER A 24 -4.97 -5.65 0.90
CA SER A 24 -5.85 -6.73 0.46
C SER A 24 -7.30 -6.61 0.97
N THR A 25 -7.56 -5.68 1.90
CA THR A 25 -8.92 -5.49 2.44
C THR A 25 -9.87 -4.96 1.37
N THR A 26 -11.07 -5.53 1.31
CA THR A 26 -12.05 -5.24 0.24
C THR A 26 -13.21 -4.36 0.71
N GLY A 27 -13.37 -4.19 2.03
CA GLY A 27 -14.43 -3.39 2.63
C GLY A 27 -13.93 -2.42 3.69
N PRO A 28 -14.67 -1.32 3.94
CA PRO A 28 -14.28 -0.31 4.92
C PRO A 28 -14.26 -0.84 6.35
N GLU A 29 -15.12 -1.80 6.69
CA GLU A 29 -15.17 -2.39 8.03
C GLU A 29 -13.98 -3.31 8.31
N GLU A 30 -13.62 -4.15 7.34
CA GLU A 30 -12.41 -4.99 7.40
C GLU A 30 -11.15 -4.12 7.58
N GLU A 31 -11.04 -3.06 6.76
CA GLU A 31 -9.94 -2.11 6.85
C GLU A 31 -9.89 -1.40 8.21
N ARG A 32 -11.04 -1.00 8.75
CA ARG A 32 -11.14 -0.36 10.08
C ARG A 32 -10.64 -1.29 11.17
N ILE A 33 -11.15 -2.52 11.22
CA ILE A 33 -10.76 -3.53 12.21
C ILE A 33 -9.26 -3.79 12.15
N LEU A 34 -8.70 -3.96 10.95
CA LEU A 34 -7.28 -4.23 10.80
C LEU A 34 -6.42 -3.03 11.23
N LYS A 35 -6.82 -1.80 10.90
CA LYS A 35 -6.13 -0.59 11.38
C LYS A 35 -6.14 -0.48 12.91
N GLU A 36 -7.24 -0.85 13.56
CA GLU A 36 -7.35 -0.91 15.02
C GLU A 36 -6.42 -1.96 15.63
N GLN A 37 -6.33 -3.15 15.02
CA GLN A 37 -5.39 -4.19 15.43
C GLN A 37 -3.93 -3.71 15.30
N ILE A 38 -3.57 -3.10 14.16
CA ILE A 38 -2.24 -2.53 13.92
C ILE A 38 -1.93 -1.42 14.96
N ALA A 39 -2.91 -0.57 15.27
CA ALA A 39 -2.77 0.44 16.31
C ALA A 39 -2.55 -0.16 17.71
N GLY A 40 -3.14 -1.32 17.99
CA GLY A 40 -2.89 -2.09 19.22
C GLY A 40 -1.43 -2.53 19.40
N PHE A 41 -0.66 -2.67 18.32
CA PHE A 41 0.80 -2.90 18.35
C PHE A 41 1.62 -1.60 18.53
N GLY A 42 0.95 -0.45 18.65
CA GLY A 42 1.60 0.87 18.69
C GLY A 42 2.11 1.34 17.33
N TRP A 43 1.64 0.73 16.25
CA TRP A 43 1.98 1.09 14.88
C TRP A 43 0.91 2.02 14.28
N LYS A 44 1.24 2.72 13.20
CA LYS A 44 0.30 3.56 12.46
C LYS A 44 0.00 2.95 11.09
N ALA A 45 -1.23 3.08 10.64
CA ALA A 45 -1.67 2.54 9.36
C ALA A 45 -2.67 3.46 8.64
N VAL A 46 -2.56 3.54 7.31
CA VAL A 46 -3.54 4.20 6.44
C VAL A 46 -3.66 3.40 5.15
N ALA A 47 -4.84 3.44 4.53
CA ALA A 47 -5.04 2.92 3.18
C ALA A 47 -5.58 4.03 2.27
N THR A 48 -5.32 3.89 0.97
CA THR A 48 -5.86 4.76 -0.08
C THR A 48 -6.01 3.99 -1.37
N GLU A 49 -6.81 4.48 -2.29
CA GLU A 49 -7.08 3.82 -3.57
C GLU A 49 -6.73 4.75 -4.73
N VAL A 50 -6.19 4.16 -5.80
CA VAL A 50 -5.79 4.88 -7.00
C VAL A 50 -6.22 4.08 -8.22
N GLY A 51 -6.86 4.76 -9.17
CA GLY A 51 -7.22 4.17 -10.45
C GLY A 51 -6.99 5.15 -11.61
N GLY A 52 -6.79 4.58 -12.80
CA GLY A 52 -6.69 5.35 -14.02
C GLY A 52 -5.93 4.65 -15.13
N LEU A 53 -5.68 5.40 -16.20
CA LEU A 53 -4.88 4.94 -17.33
C LEU A 53 -3.39 5.01 -17.00
N ALA A 54 -2.61 4.07 -17.55
CA ALA A 54 -1.20 3.91 -17.23
C ALA A 54 -0.37 5.21 -17.38
N GLY A 55 -0.65 6.03 -18.40
CA GLY A 55 0.07 7.29 -18.66
C GLY A 55 -0.09 8.37 -17.59
N ASP A 56 -1.24 8.42 -16.91
CA ASP A 56 -1.53 9.44 -15.89
C ASP A 56 -1.23 8.98 -14.46
N LEU A 57 -0.89 7.70 -14.31
CA LEU A 57 -0.85 7.03 -13.02
C LEU A 57 0.32 7.48 -12.12
N PRO A 58 1.55 7.74 -12.61
CA PRO A 58 2.68 8.07 -11.74
C PRO A 58 2.43 9.29 -10.83
N GLN A 59 1.86 10.36 -11.38
CA GLN A 59 1.54 11.56 -10.60
C GLN A 59 0.36 11.33 -9.65
N LYS A 60 -0.65 10.55 -10.05
CA LYS A 60 -1.81 10.23 -9.21
C LYS A 60 -1.40 9.39 -8.01
N ILE A 61 -0.59 8.35 -8.22
CA ILE A 61 0.00 7.52 -7.16
C ILE A 61 0.75 8.40 -6.18
N THR A 62 1.67 9.24 -6.67
CA THR A 62 2.51 10.08 -5.80
C THR A 62 1.66 10.99 -4.90
N ARG A 63 0.63 11.65 -5.48
CA ARG A 63 -0.28 12.50 -4.71
C ARG A 63 -1.10 11.71 -3.69
N ALA A 64 -1.60 10.54 -4.06
CA ALA A 64 -2.41 9.69 -3.18
C ALA A 64 -1.59 9.15 -1.99
N VAL A 65 -0.39 8.61 -2.26
CA VAL A 65 0.52 8.10 -1.24
C VAL A 65 0.91 9.20 -0.26
N VAL A 66 1.38 10.34 -0.76
CA VAL A 66 1.80 11.46 0.10
C VAL A 66 0.62 12.05 0.86
N GLY A 67 -0.52 12.26 0.20
CA GLY A 67 -1.74 12.79 0.83
C GLY A 67 -2.23 11.89 1.96
N ALA A 68 -2.35 10.58 1.69
CA ALA A 68 -2.78 9.61 2.70
C ALA A 68 -1.80 9.52 3.87
N ALA A 69 -0.49 9.46 3.59
CA ALA A 69 0.53 9.33 4.63
C ALA A 69 0.62 10.57 5.53
N LEU A 70 0.43 11.77 4.99
CA LEU A 70 0.40 12.99 5.78
C LEU A 70 -0.91 13.12 6.58
N ASN A 71 -2.06 12.87 5.96
CA ASN A 71 -3.37 12.98 6.61
C ASN A 71 -3.57 11.91 7.69
N GLY A 72 -3.04 10.71 7.48
CA GLY A 72 -3.03 9.63 8.47
C GLY A 72 -1.92 9.75 9.50
N GLU A 73 -1.15 10.85 9.49
CA GLU A 73 0.01 11.10 10.35
C GLU A 73 1.03 9.94 10.37
N ILE A 74 1.11 9.21 9.25
CA ILE A 74 2.09 8.16 9.04
C ILE A 74 3.46 8.78 8.91
N VAL A 75 3.60 9.89 8.20
CA VAL A 75 4.87 10.63 8.10
C VAL A 75 4.68 12.11 8.40
N ARG A 76 5.78 12.76 8.79
CA ARG A 76 5.91 14.21 8.90
C ARG A 76 6.51 14.74 7.60
N LYS A 77 6.18 16.00 7.28
CA LYS A 77 6.72 16.69 6.11
C LYS A 77 8.17 17.16 6.33
N ASN A 78 9.07 16.21 6.54
CA ASN A 78 10.53 16.42 6.63
C ASN A 78 11.25 15.55 5.59
N ALA A 79 12.50 15.89 5.26
CA ALA A 79 13.23 15.22 4.19
C ALA A 79 13.40 13.71 4.43
N ASN A 80 13.71 13.30 5.65
CA ASN A 80 14.03 11.91 5.98
C ASN A 80 12.80 11.00 5.85
N GLU A 81 11.69 11.37 6.49
CA GLU A 81 10.46 10.57 6.47
C GLU A 81 9.80 10.55 5.09
N MET A 82 9.86 11.67 4.37
CA MET A 82 9.39 11.72 2.98
C MET A 82 10.26 10.88 2.05
N HIS A 83 11.58 10.89 2.23
CA HIS A 83 12.49 10.03 1.48
C HIS A 83 12.18 8.55 1.72
N ALA A 84 12.03 8.15 2.98
CA ALA A 84 11.69 6.77 3.34
C ALA A 84 10.36 6.33 2.70
N LEU A 85 9.30 7.16 2.80
CA LEU A 85 8.01 6.90 2.18
C LEU A 85 8.13 6.75 0.66
N MET A 86 8.81 7.68 0.00
CA MET A 86 8.92 7.67 -1.46
C MET A 86 9.73 6.49 -1.98
N HIS A 87 10.77 6.05 -1.27
CA HIS A 87 11.53 4.84 -1.64
C HIS A 87 10.71 3.57 -1.44
N ALA A 88 10.02 3.42 -0.31
CA ALA A 88 9.13 2.28 -0.08
C ALA A 88 8.00 2.23 -1.12
N ALA A 89 7.40 3.38 -1.45
CA ALA A 89 6.37 3.46 -2.48
C ALA A 89 6.94 3.12 -3.87
N PHE A 90 8.12 3.63 -4.22
CA PHE A 90 8.75 3.34 -5.51
C PHE A 90 9.03 1.84 -5.70
N GLU A 91 9.56 1.17 -4.67
CA GLU A 91 9.79 -0.28 -4.68
C GLU A 91 8.48 -1.06 -4.82
N ALA A 92 7.44 -0.68 -4.06
CA ALA A 92 6.12 -1.30 -4.16
C ALA A 92 5.53 -1.16 -5.58
N MET A 93 5.65 0.03 -6.18
CA MET A 93 5.15 0.27 -7.54
C MET A 93 5.93 -0.50 -8.59
N ASN A 94 7.24 -0.68 -8.44
CA ASN A 94 8.02 -1.52 -9.37
C ASN A 94 7.63 -3.00 -9.29
N GLY A 95 7.22 -3.49 -8.11
CA GLY A 95 6.68 -4.83 -7.95
C GLY A 95 5.31 -5.01 -8.61
N PHE A 96 4.47 -3.98 -8.56
CA PHE A 96 3.12 -3.99 -9.14
C PHE A 96 3.11 -3.72 -10.66
N ILE A 97 3.87 -2.72 -11.10
CA ILE A 97 4.01 -2.25 -12.48
C ILE A 97 5.27 -2.88 -13.08
N SER A 98 5.17 -4.12 -13.56
CA SER A 98 6.29 -4.79 -14.23
C SER A 98 6.61 -4.11 -15.58
N VAL A 99 7.90 -4.10 -15.97
CA VAL A 99 8.32 -3.56 -17.27
C VAL A 99 7.63 -4.30 -18.42
N GLY A 100 7.12 -3.54 -19.41
CA GLY A 100 6.52 -4.09 -20.62
C GLY A 100 5.01 -4.30 -20.58
N MET A 101 4.30 -3.67 -19.63
CA MET A 101 2.84 -3.78 -19.56
C MET A 101 2.20 -3.27 -20.85
N LEU A 102 1.39 -4.12 -21.48
CA LEU A 102 0.46 -3.72 -22.53
C LEU A 102 -0.81 -3.06 -21.94
N GLU A 103 -1.00 -3.17 -20.62
CA GLU A 103 -2.22 -2.83 -19.90
C GLU A 103 -2.51 -1.33 -19.91
N THR A 104 -3.77 -1.00 -20.15
CA THR A 104 -4.21 0.38 -20.39
C THR A 104 -4.80 1.01 -19.14
N SER A 105 -5.40 0.21 -18.24
CA SER A 105 -6.03 0.69 -17.01
C SER A 105 -5.60 -0.12 -15.78
N ILE A 106 -5.54 0.58 -14.65
CA ILE A 106 -5.13 0.05 -13.35
C ILE A 106 -6.11 0.54 -12.30
N GLY A 107 -6.45 -0.32 -11.36
CA GLY A 107 -7.14 0.01 -10.11
C GLY A 107 -6.42 -0.67 -8.96
N MET A 108 -5.96 0.09 -7.97
CA MET A 108 -5.18 -0.44 -6.87
C MET A 108 -5.61 0.14 -5.52
N LYS A 109 -5.45 -0.67 -4.48
CA LYS A 109 -5.44 -0.25 -3.09
C LYS A 109 -4.01 -0.25 -2.58
N ILE A 110 -3.68 0.80 -1.84
CA ILE A 110 -2.36 1.04 -1.27
C ILE A 110 -2.50 1.04 0.24
N GLY A 111 -1.83 0.11 0.92
CA GLY A 111 -1.70 0.06 2.37
C GLY A 111 -0.35 0.61 2.82
N ILE A 112 -0.34 1.53 3.78
CA ILE A 112 0.89 2.10 4.34
C ILE A 112 0.90 1.85 5.84
N VAL A 113 1.96 1.22 6.35
CA VAL A 113 2.13 0.92 7.77
C VAL A 113 3.48 1.44 8.24
N ARG A 114 3.51 2.09 9.41
CA ARG A 114 4.73 2.59 10.04
C ARG A 114 4.82 2.13 11.49
N ASN A 115 6.01 1.73 11.90
CA ASN A 115 6.37 1.67 13.32
C ASN A 115 7.51 2.65 13.63
N ARG A 116 8.22 2.43 14.74
CA ARG A 116 9.30 3.32 15.17
C ARG A 116 10.50 3.35 14.21
N HIS A 117 10.75 2.27 13.48
CA HIS A 117 12.00 2.05 12.75
C HIS A 117 11.81 1.84 11.25
N TRP A 118 10.59 1.48 10.84
CA TRP A 118 10.29 1.06 9.49
C TRP A 118 8.98 1.69 8.98
N ILE A 119 8.93 1.90 7.67
CA ILE A 119 7.72 2.19 6.91
C ILE A 119 7.59 1.19 5.75
N ALA A 120 6.38 0.67 5.56
CA ALA A 120 6.05 -0.26 4.50
C ALA A 120 4.91 0.32 3.66
N VAL A 121 5.04 0.17 2.34
CA VAL A 121 3.99 0.48 1.37
C VAL A 121 3.71 -0.80 0.61
N ALA A 122 2.46 -1.23 0.61
CA ALA A 122 2.00 -2.36 -0.18
C ALA A 122 0.90 -1.92 -1.14
N VAL A 123 0.83 -2.61 -2.27
CA VAL A 123 -0.14 -2.38 -3.33
C VAL A 123 -0.78 -3.71 -3.67
N VAL A 124 -2.10 -3.76 -3.75
CA VAL A 124 -2.86 -4.89 -4.30
C VAL A 124 -3.95 -4.32 -5.20
N GLY A 125 -4.18 -4.95 -6.34
CA GLY A 125 -5.21 -4.51 -7.27
C GLY A 125 -5.09 -5.13 -8.65
N ASP A 126 -5.88 -4.63 -9.58
CA ASP A 126 -5.99 -5.16 -10.93
C ASP A 126 -5.23 -4.29 -11.93
N SER A 127 -4.54 -4.98 -12.85
CA SER A 127 -4.12 -4.40 -14.12
C SER A 127 -4.94 -5.01 -15.26
N ALA A 128 -5.40 -4.17 -16.18
CA ALA A 128 -6.27 -4.60 -17.26
C ALA A 128 -5.77 -4.11 -18.63
N TYR A 129 -5.69 -5.03 -19.58
CA TYR A 129 -5.53 -4.70 -20.99
C TYR A 129 -6.87 -4.35 -21.64
N HIS A 130 -7.89 -5.11 -21.27
CA HIS A 130 -9.26 -5.03 -21.75
C HIS A 130 -10.20 -5.43 -20.60
N ALA A 131 -11.48 -5.07 -20.63
CA ALA A 131 -12.42 -5.31 -19.53
C ALA A 131 -12.48 -6.78 -19.06
N VAL A 132 -12.32 -7.73 -19.99
CA VAL A 132 -12.31 -9.18 -19.70
C VAL A 132 -10.90 -9.78 -19.53
N ALA A 133 -9.85 -8.98 -19.71
CA ALA A 133 -8.46 -9.39 -19.60
C ALA A 133 -7.78 -8.52 -18.52
N HIS A 134 -8.14 -8.80 -17.27
CA HIS A 134 -7.56 -8.21 -16.07
C HIS A 134 -7.08 -9.32 -15.13
N HIS A 135 -6.10 -9.00 -14.29
CA HIS A 135 -5.65 -9.90 -13.25
C HIS A 135 -5.08 -9.12 -12.07
N GLU A 136 -5.19 -9.75 -10.91
CA GLU A 136 -4.65 -9.21 -9.67
C GLU A 136 -3.12 -9.22 -9.70
N ARG A 137 -2.56 -8.19 -9.08
CA ARG A 137 -1.13 -8.01 -8.84
C ARG A 137 -0.90 -7.42 -7.48
N CYS A 138 0.32 -7.61 -6.99
CA CYS A 138 0.75 -6.99 -5.76
C CYS A 138 2.18 -6.46 -5.87
N GLY A 139 2.50 -5.47 -5.03
CA GLY A 139 3.85 -4.99 -4.83
C GLY A 139 4.07 -4.57 -3.38
N LEU A 140 5.29 -4.67 -2.89
CA LEU A 140 5.67 -4.31 -1.52
C LEU A 140 7.03 -3.60 -1.55
N GLY A 141 7.15 -2.52 -0.80
CA GLY A 141 8.42 -1.88 -0.50
C GLY A 141 8.51 -1.53 0.98
N VAL A 142 9.70 -1.69 1.55
CA VAL A 142 9.96 -1.47 2.99
C VAL A 142 11.23 -0.68 3.15
N MET A 143 11.18 0.38 3.95
CA MET A 143 12.30 1.29 4.15
C MET A 143 12.45 1.66 5.63
N HIS A 144 13.69 1.91 6.06
CA HIS A 144 13.96 2.45 7.38
C HIS A 144 13.53 3.92 7.45
N ILE A 145 13.03 4.37 8.60
CA ILE A 145 12.49 5.73 8.80
C ILE A 145 12.97 6.39 10.09
#